data_AF-A0A9W9C623-F1
#
_entry.id   AF-A0A9W9C623-F1
#
_cell.length_a   1.000
_cell.length_b   1.000
_cell.length_c   1.000
_cell.angle_alpha   90.00
_cell.angle_beta   90.00
_cell.angle_gamma   90.00
#
_symmetry.space_group_name_H-M   'P 1'
#
loop_
_entity.id
_entity.type
_entity.pdbx_description
1 polymer ?
#
loop_
_entity_poly.entity_id
_entity_poly.type
_entity_poly.pdbx_seq_one_letter_code
_entity_poly.pdbx_strand_id
1 'polypeptide(L)'
;MPPPSKLAVATSSLARLVKEEASYYKEMEQQEARIKKLEAGSDEDNAEYLLKQEKQGLEETKNVIPNVRSKIRDALEKLEEQLESNKEAGGEASTEQVTKAKEAIEKAKVALRESA
;
A
#
# COMPACT_ATOMS: atom_id res chain seq x y z
N MET A 1 8.48 -24.12 -14.94
CA MET A 1 9.28 -23.03 -14.34
C MET A 1 9.64 -23.43 -12.93
N PRO A 2 10.86 -23.14 -12.45
CA PRO A 2 11.21 -23.34 -11.04
C PRO A 2 10.39 -22.39 -10.14
N PRO A 3 10.17 -22.75 -8.87
CA PRO A 3 9.50 -21.87 -7.92
C PRO A 3 10.30 -20.58 -7.68
N PRO A 4 9.65 -19.45 -7.39
CA PRO A 4 10.33 -18.20 -7.07
C PRO A 4 11.16 -18.32 -5.78
N SER A 5 12.28 -17.61 -5.71
CA SER A 5 13.12 -17.55 -4.51
C SER A 5 12.40 -16.85 -3.36
N LYS A 6 12.83 -17.12 -2.11
CA LYS A 6 12.26 -16.46 -0.92
C LYS A 6 12.39 -14.93 -1.00
N LEU A 7 13.53 -14.43 -1.49
CA LEU A 7 13.76 -13.01 -1.73
C LEU A 7 12.76 -12.43 -2.75
N ALA A 8 12.53 -13.13 -3.87
CA ALA A 8 11.56 -12.70 -4.88
C ALA A 8 10.12 -12.69 -4.35
N VAL A 9 9.74 -13.70 -3.55
CA VAL A 9 8.44 -13.76 -2.89
C VAL A 9 8.27 -12.56 -1.94
N ALA A 10 9.22 -12.34 -1.03
CA ALA A 10 9.17 -11.21 -0.09
C ALA A 10 9.10 -9.86 -0.81
N THR A 11 9.89 -9.68 -1.87
CA THR A 11 9.87 -8.48 -2.72
C THR A 11 8.48 -8.25 -3.31
N SER A 12 7.87 -9.30 -3.89
CA SER A 12 6.54 -9.19 -4.50
C SER A 12 5.44 -8.89 -3.49
N SER A 13 5.53 -9.44 -2.28
CA SER A 13 4.57 -9.21 -1.20
C SER A 13 4.61 -7.75 -0.74
N LEU A 14 5.79 -7.21 -0.48
CA LEU A 14 5.95 -5.80 -0.09
C LEU A 14 5.45 -4.86 -1.19
N ALA A 15 5.83 -5.12 -2.45
CA ALA A 15 5.42 -4.29 -3.58
C ALA A 15 3.90 -4.29 -3.80
N ARG A 16 3.20 -5.39 -3.49
CA ARG A 16 1.73 -5.46 -3.56
C ARG A 16 1.08 -4.62 -2.46
N LEU A 17 1.57 -4.72 -1.23
CA LEU A 17 1.04 -3.97 -0.10
C LEU A 17 1.20 -2.45 -0.29
N VAL A 18 2.36 -2.00 -0.80
CA VAL A 18 2.57 -0.57 -1.12
C VAL A 18 1.59 -0.08 -2.20
N LYS A 19 1.28 -0.91 -3.21
CA LYS A 19 0.27 -0.57 -4.23
C LYS A 19 -1.14 -0.57 -3.67
N GLU A 20 -1.44 -1.49 -2.76
CA GLU A 20 -2.73 -1.56 -2.06
C GLU A 20 -2.96 -0.30 -1.21
N GLU A 21 -1.97 0.12 -0.42
CA GLU A 21 -2.03 1.39 0.32
C GLU A 21 -2.27 2.58 -0.60
N ALA A 22 -1.51 2.70 -1.69
CA ALA A 22 -1.69 3.77 -2.68
C ALA A 22 -3.10 3.77 -3.30
N SER A 23 -3.71 2.60 -3.46
CA SER A 23 -5.08 2.49 -3.97
C SER A 23 -6.12 3.01 -2.98
N TYR A 24 -5.92 2.78 -1.68
CA TYR A 24 -6.81 3.33 -0.64
C TYR A 24 -6.68 4.85 -0.52
N TYR A 25 -5.48 5.41 -0.65
CA TYR A 25 -5.31 6.87 -0.70
C TYR A 25 -6.02 7.49 -1.91
N LYS A 26 -5.91 6.85 -3.09
CA LYS A 26 -6.64 7.29 -4.27
C LYS A 26 -8.16 7.20 -4.11
N GLU A 27 -8.65 6.16 -3.46
CA GLU A 27 -10.07 6.01 -3.15
C GLU A 27 -10.55 7.13 -2.21
N MET A 28 -9.75 7.45 -1.19
CA MET A 28 -10.01 8.55 -0.25
C MET A 28 -10.12 9.90 -0.98
N GLU A 29 -9.17 10.23 -1.86
CA GLU A 29 -9.21 11.46 -2.67
C GLU A 29 -10.50 11.55 -3.52
N GLN A 30 -10.92 10.41 -4.08
CA GLN A 30 -12.14 10.36 -4.90
C GLN A 30 -13.41 10.52 -4.08
N GLN A 31 -13.48 9.90 -2.90
CA GLN A 31 -14.59 10.06 -1.95
C GLN A 31 -14.67 11.51 -1.46
N GLU A 32 -13.56 12.12 -1.08
CA GLU A 32 -13.49 13.53 -0.66
C GLU A 32 -13.96 14.48 -1.77
N ALA A 33 -13.56 14.23 -3.02
CA ALA A 33 -14.03 15.01 -4.16
C ALA A 33 -15.56 14.88 -4.38
N ARG A 34 -16.12 13.68 -4.22
CA ARG A 34 -17.57 13.45 -4.32
C ARG A 34 -18.33 14.11 -3.17
N ILE A 35 -17.84 14.00 -1.95
CA ILE A 35 -18.40 14.68 -0.77
C ILE A 35 -18.44 16.19 -1.00
N LYS A 36 -17.32 16.79 -1.43
CA LYS A 36 -17.24 18.23 -1.70
C LYS A 36 -18.25 18.67 -2.77
N LYS A 37 -18.46 17.87 -3.81
CA LYS A 37 -19.46 18.14 -4.85
C LYS A 37 -20.88 18.11 -4.27
N LEU A 38 -21.20 17.10 -3.45
CA LEU A 38 -22.52 16.98 -2.81
C LEU A 38 -22.78 18.12 -1.80
N GLU A 39 -21.75 18.55 -1.07
CA GLU A 39 -21.83 19.68 -0.12
C GLU A 39 -21.99 21.04 -0.81
N ALA A 40 -21.49 21.20 -2.03
CA ALA A 40 -21.63 22.42 -2.82
C ALA A 40 -23.05 22.62 -3.41
N GLY A 41 -23.93 21.63 -3.24
CA GLY A 41 -25.26 21.59 -3.83
C GLY A 41 -25.32 20.59 -4.99
N SER A 42 -26.28 19.67 -4.90
CA SER A 42 -26.60 18.70 -5.94
C SER A 42 -28.11 18.77 -6.20
N ASP A 43 -28.51 18.74 -7.48
CA ASP A 43 -29.92 18.70 -7.89
C ASP A 43 -30.52 17.28 -7.78
N GLU A 44 -29.77 16.33 -7.22
CA GLU A 44 -30.22 14.96 -6.99
C GLU A 44 -31.19 14.90 -5.80
N ASP A 45 -32.39 14.32 -6.02
CA ASP A 45 -33.45 14.18 -4.99
C ASP A 45 -32.98 13.43 -3.72
N ASN A 46 -31.88 12.68 -3.80
CA ASN A 46 -31.30 11.88 -2.72
C ASN A 46 -29.92 12.40 -2.27
N ALA A 47 -29.57 13.66 -2.53
CA ALA A 47 -28.26 14.23 -2.22
C ALA A 47 -27.80 14.03 -0.76
N GLU A 48 -28.71 14.17 0.22
CA GLU A 48 -28.39 13.96 1.64
C GLU A 48 -28.03 12.51 1.96
N TYR A 49 -28.78 11.56 1.38
CA TYR A 49 -28.51 10.14 1.54
C TYR A 49 -27.15 9.76 0.91
N LEU A 50 -26.88 10.25 -0.30
CA LEU A 50 -25.61 10.04 -0.99
C LEU A 50 -24.44 10.65 -0.20
N LEU A 51 -24.61 11.85 0.36
CA LEU A 51 -23.60 12.49 1.19
C LEU A 51 -23.27 11.66 2.43
N LYS A 52 -24.29 11.11 3.10
CA LYS A 52 -24.09 10.22 4.25
C LYS A 52 -23.35 8.94 3.85
N GLN A 53 -23.70 8.34 2.72
CA GLN A 53 -23.07 7.13 2.21
C GLN A 53 -21.59 7.37 1.85
N GLU A 54 -21.28 8.46 1.16
CA GLU A 54 -19.89 8.80 0.82
C GLU A 54 -19.05 9.11 2.06
N LYS A 55 -19.61 9.81 3.06
CA LYS A 55 -18.94 10.04 4.35
C LYS A 55 -18.67 8.73 5.09
N GLN A 56 -19.63 7.80 5.09
CA GLN A 56 -19.42 6.48 5.69
C GLN A 56 -18.32 5.70 4.95
N GLY A 57 -18.36 5.66 3.62
CA GLY A 57 -17.33 5.02 2.81
C GLY A 57 -15.93 5.60 3.06
N LEU A 58 -15.83 6.94 3.18
CA LEU A 58 -14.59 7.61 3.52
C LEU A 58 -14.01 7.16 4.87
N GLU A 59 -14.86 7.07 5.90
CA GLU A 59 -14.41 6.60 7.22
C GLU A 59 -14.03 5.11 7.19
N GLU A 60 -14.75 4.27 6.44
CA GLU A 60 -14.39 2.86 6.23
C GLU A 60 -13.02 2.72 5.55
N THR A 61 -12.75 3.49 4.48
CA THR A 61 -11.45 3.51 3.80
C THR A 61 -10.33 3.95 4.75
N LYS A 62 -10.53 5.03 5.52
CA LYS A 62 -9.57 5.50 6.53
C LYS A 62 -9.26 4.42 7.57
N ASN A 63 -10.25 3.65 8.00
CA ASN A 63 -10.08 2.60 9.00
C ASN A 63 -9.27 1.40 8.48
N VAL A 64 -9.18 1.19 7.17
CA VAL A 64 -8.38 0.10 6.58
C VAL A 64 -6.88 0.44 6.52
N ILE A 65 -6.54 1.70 6.27
CA ILE A 65 -5.16 2.17 6.05
C ILE A 65 -4.20 1.76 7.19
N PRO A 66 -4.52 1.91 8.49
CA PRO A 66 -3.62 1.51 9.59
C PRO A 66 -3.21 0.04 9.54
N ASN A 67 -4.16 -0.85 9.21
CA ASN A 67 -3.89 -2.29 9.10
C ASN A 67 -2.97 -2.59 7.91
N VAL A 68 -3.20 -1.96 6.76
CA VAL A 68 -2.33 -2.09 5.59
C VAL A 68 -0.92 -1.60 5.90
N ARG A 69 -0.78 -0.47 6.59
CA ARG A 69 0.52 0.06 7.03
C ARG A 69 1.23 -0.86 8.00
N SER A 70 0.51 -1.50 8.91
CA SER A 70 1.09 -2.54 9.78
C SER A 70 1.68 -3.68 8.94
N LYS A 71 0.92 -4.21 7.98
CA LYS A 71 1.40 -5.27 7.08
C LYS A 71 2.59 -4.84 6.23
N ILE A 72 2.65 -3.57 5.80
CA ILE A 72 3.81 -3.03 5.08
C ILE A 72 5.05 -3.04 5.97
N ARG A 73 4.95 -2.66 7.25
CA ARG A 73 6.07 -2.71 8.19
C ARG A 73 6.56 -4.15 8.39
N ASP A 74 5.66 -5.10 8.60
CA ASP A 74 6.02 -6.51 8.78
C ASP A 74 6.68 -7.09 7.51
N ALA A 75 6.14 -6.75 6.32
CA ALA A 75 6.70 -7.18 5.05
C ALA A 75 8.05 -6.52 4.73
N LEU A 76 8.25 -5.28 5.19
CA LEU A 76 9.50 -4.54 5.05
C LEU A 76 10.60 -5.21 5.87
N GLU A 77 10.35 -5.47 7.16
CA GLU A 77 11.26 -6.18 8.05
C GLU A 77 11.64 -7.55 7.46
N LYS A 78 10.63 -8.32 7.04
CA LYS A 78 10.86 -9.62 6.39
C LYS A 78 11.74 -9.54 5.14
N LEU A 79 11.57 -8.50 4.31
CA LEU A 79 12.40 -8.34 3.11
C LEU A 79 13.83 -7.94 3.45
N GLU A 80 14.01 -7.09 4.47
CA GLU A 80 15.33 -6.73 5.00
C GLU A 80 16.05 -7.96 5.56
N GLU A 81 15.36 -8.81 6.32
CA GLU A 81 15.88 -10.11 6.79
C GLU A 81 16.30 -11.03 5.62
N GLN A 82 15.47 -11.17 4.58
CA GLN A 82 15.81 -12.01 3.43
C GLN A 82 17.04 -11.48 2.67
N LEU A 83 17.24 -10.17 2.62
CA LEU A 83 18.45 -9.59 2.03
C LEU A 83 19.69 -9.90 2.87
N GLU A 84 19.58 -9.87 4.20
CA GLU A 84 20.70 -10.20 5.09
C GLU A 84 21.04 -11.70 5.00
N SER A 85 20.05 -12.58 5.08
CA SER A 85 20.27 -14.02 4.89
C SER A 85 20.90 -14.33 3.53
N ASN A 86 20.52 -13.61 2.47
CA ASN A 86 21.14 -13.78 1.15
C ASN A 86 22.63 -13.39 1.16
N LYS A 87 23.02 -12.34 1.90
CA LYS A 87 24.44 -11.96 2.03
C LYS A 87 25.22 -12.99 2.83
N GLU A 88 24.66 -13.46 3.96
CA GLU A 88 25.28 -14.48 4.82
C GLU A 88 25.50 -15.81 4.07
N ALA A 89 24.58 -16.16 3.16
CA ALA A 89 24.69 -17.32 2.27
C ALA A 89 25.66 -17.11 1.08
N GLY A 90 26.43 -16.02 1.05
CA GLY A 90 27.40 -15.76 -0.03
C GLY A 90 26.85 -15.04 -1.25
N GLY A 91 25.64 -14.49 -1.18
CA GLY A 91 25.07 -13.66 -2.24
C GLY A 91 24.50 -14.45 -3.43
N GLU A 92 23.80 -15.55 -3.16
CA GLU A 92 23.29 -16.46 -4.20
C GLU A 92 22.22 -15.84 -5.12
N ALA A 93 21.42 -14.88 -4.61
CA ALA A 93 20.43 -14.19 -5.42
C ALA A 93 21.07 -13.31 -6.50
N SER A 94 20.45 -13.27 -7.67
CA SER A 94 20.94 -12.45 -8.78
C SER A 94 20.94 -10.95 -8.43
N THR A 95 21.84 -10.20 -9.04
CA THR A 95 21.92 -8.74 -8.89
C THR A 95 20.58 -8.06 -9.18
N GLU A 96 19.81 -8.58 -10.15
CA GLU A 96 18.48 -8.08 -10.48
C GLU A 96 17.48 -8.28 -9.32
N GLN A 97 17.48 -9.46 -8.68
CA GLN A 97 16.61 -9.72 -7.53
C GLN A 97 16.96 -8.81 -6.34
N VAL A 98 18.25 -8.64 -6.06
CA VAL A 98 18.73 -7.75 -4.99
C VAL A 98 18.35 -6.29 -5.28
N THR A 99 18.46 -5.84 -6.54
CA THR A 99 18.09 -4.48 -6.94
C THR A 99 16.60 -4.23 -6.75
N LYS A 100 15.75 -5.16 -7.24
CA LYS A 100 14.29 -5.08 -7.07
C LYS A 100 13.87 -5.07 -5.60
N ALA A 101 14.53 -5.87 -4.76
CA ALA A 101 14.28 -5.88 -3.32
C ALA A 101 14.58 -4.52 -2.68
N LYS A 102 15.74 -3.92 -2.99
CA LYS A 102 16.12 -2.58 -2.49
C LYS A 102 15.16 -1.49 -2.96
N GLU A 103 14.75 -1.52 -4.23
CA GLU A 103 13.74 -0.57 -4.74
C GLU A 103 12.39 -0.70 -4.02
N ALA A 104 11.96 -1.94 -3.71
CA ALA A 104 10.73 -2.18 -2.97
C ALA A 104 10.81 -1.65 -1.53
N ILE A 105 11.97 -1.81 -0.87
CA ILE A 105 12.26 -1.26 0.46
C ILE A 105 12.17 0.27 0.45
N GLU A 106 12.83 0.93 -0.51
CA GLU A 106 12.78 2.39 -0.61
C GLU A 106 11.36 2.91 -0.86
N LYS A 107 10.61 2.27 -1.77
CA LYS A 107 9.20 2.62 -2.02
C LYS A 107 8.33 2.45 -0.77
N ALA A 108 8.52 1.37 -0.03
CA ALA A 108 7.80 1.15 1.23
C ALA A 108 8.16 2.20 2.29
N LYS A 109 9.44 2.56 2.42
CA LYS A 109 9.88 3.61 3.34
C LYS A 109 9.32 4.99 2.99
N VAL A 110 9.26 5.32 1.69
CA VAL A 110 8.61 6.55 1.20
C VAL A 110 7.11 6.53 1.55
N ALA A 111 6.40 5.46 1.20
CA ALA A 111 4.96 5.34 1.47
C ALA A 111 4.63 5.44 2.97
N LEU A 112 5.45 4.84 3.84
CA LEU A 112 5.30 4.94 5.29
C LEU A 112 5.61 6.34 5.85
N ARG A 113 6.37 7.19 5.15
CA ARG A 113 6.73 8.55 5.59
C ARG A 113 5.75 9.60 5.09
N GLU A 114 5.39 9.58 3.81
CA GLU A 114 4.53 10.60 3.17
C GLU A 114 3.10 10.58 3.72
N SER A 115 2.72 9.46 4.34
CA SER A 115 1.40 9.18 4.85
C SER A 115 1.27 9.36 6.38
N ALA A 116 2.36 9.70 7.09
CA ALA A 116 2.41 9.87 8.55
C ALA A 116 2.10 11.31 8.96
#